data_AF-A0A453BTU4-F1
#
_entry.id   AF-A0A453BTU4-F1
#
_cell.length_a   1.000
_cell.length_b   1.000
_cell.length_c   1.000
_cell.angle_alpha   90.00
_cell.angle_beta   90.00
_cell.angle_gamma   90.00
#
_symmetry.space_group_name_H-M   'P 1'
#
loop_
_entity.id
_entity.type
_entity.pdbx_description
1 polymer ?
#
loop_
_entity_poly.entity_id
_entity_poly.type
_entity_poly.pdbx_seq_one_letter_code
_entity_poly.pdbx_strand_id
1 'polypeptide(L)'
;MHLFSTAPFLAVTDVAGVVVDVGPGVKGLTAGDQVVAMLNSFNGGGLAEYAVASANLTVKRPAEVSAAEGAGLPIAAGTALQALRSIGAKFDGTSKPLNVLVTAASGGVGLYAVQLAKLANLHVTATCGARNMDLVKSLGADEVMDYRTPEGASLQSPSGRKYDGVVHCTIGVSWSSFQPLLSDAGRVIDITPNFSAILTSALHRVTFSKKRLVPLLLSPNKADLEFLVGLLKEGKLKTVIDSKFPLSDAGKAWQSSIDGHATGKIAVEIES
;
A
#
# COMPACT_ATOMS: atom_id res chain seq x y z
N MET A 1 -1.10 -17.71 -24.19
CA MET A 1 -1.45 -16.28 -24.08
C MET A 1 -2.97 -16.16 -24.09
N HIS A 2 -3.62 -16.40 -22.95
CA HIS A 2 -5.06 -16.19 -22.79
C HIS A 2 -5.24 -14.81 -22.14
N LEU A 3 -5.60 -13.84 -22.97
CA LEU A 3 -5.65 -12.41 -22.65
C LEU A 3 -7.00 -11.94 -22.09
N PHE A 4 -7.88 -12.86 -21.69
CA PHE A 4 -9.20 -12.52 -21.16
C PHE A 4 -9.52 -13.40 -19.95
N SER A 5 -9.95 -12.78 -18.84
CA SER A 5 -10.60 -13.52 -17.77
C SER A 5 -11.91 -14.07 -18.31
N THR A 6 -12.03 -15.39 -18.43
CA THR A 6 -13.32 -16.02 -18.74
C THR A 6 -14.23 -15.89 -17.53
N ALA A 7 -15.45 -15.37 -17.71
CA ALA A 7 -16.45 -15.35 -16.65
C ALA A 7 -16.76 -16.80 -16.20
N PRO A 8 -16.95 -17.06 -14.89
CA PRO A 8 -16.91 -16.12 -13.77
C PRO A 8 -15.48 -15.74 -13.30
N PHE A 9 -15.31 -14.49 -12.82
CA PHE A 9 -14.05 -13.98 -12.26
C PHE A 9 -14.07 -14.01 -10.73
N LEU A 10 -13.10 -14.70 -10.12
CA LEU A 10 -12.91 -14.72 -8.68
C LEU A 10 -12.01 -13.54 -8.27
N ALA A 11 -12.50 -12.63 -7.44
CA ALA A 11 -11.76 -11.43 -7.07
C ALA A 11 -10.66 -11.69 -6.03
N VAL A 12 -9.94 -10.61 -5.68
CA VAL A 12 -8.81 -10.56 -4.72
C VAL A 12 -7.54 -11.24 -5.24
N THR A 13 -6.39 -10.64 -4.93
CA THR A 13 -5.07 -11.14 -5.32
C THR A 13 -4.09 -11.30 -4.18
N ASP A 14 -4.31 -10.62 -3.05
CA ASP A 14 -3.41 -10.73 -1.91
C ASP A 14 -3.88 -11.91 -1.05
N VAL A 15 -3.00 -12.91 -0.88
CA VAL A 15 -3.35 -14.14 -0.16
C VAL A 15 -2.23 -14.57 0.77
N ALA A 16 -2.61 -15.30 1.82
CA ALA A 16 -1.70 -16.07 2.65
C ALA A 16 -2.35 -17.40 2.96
N GLY A 17 -1.55 -18.47 2.99
CA GLY A 17 -2.07 -19.82 3.16
C GLY A 17 -0.96 -20.85 3.27
N VAL A 18 -1.29 -22.10 2.94
CA VAL A 18 -0.39 -23.24 2.98
C VAL A 18 -0.23 -23.80 1.58
N VAL A 19 1.00 -24.08 1.17
CA VAL A 19 1.26 -24.77 -0.10
C VAL A 19 0.71 -26.19 0.01
N VAL A 20 -0.18 -26.57 -0.92
CA VAL A 20 -0.72 -27.95 -0.99
C VAL A 20 -0.05 -28.78 -2.06
N ASP A 21 0.42 -28.15 -3.14
CA ASP A 21 1.16 -28.78 -4.23
C ASP A 21 2.04 -27.74 -4.95
N VAL A 22 3.05 -28.20 -5.70
CA VAL A 22 3.96 -27.36 -6.47
C VAL A 22 4.10 -27.86 -7.90
N GLY A 23 4.06 -26.91 -8.86
CA GLY A 23 4.26 -27.24 -10.26
C GLY A 23 5.69 -27.72 -10.59
N PRO A 24 5.89 -28.42 -11.71
CA PRO A 24 7.21 -28.85 -12.14
C PRO A 24 8.20 -27.68 -12.24
N GLY A 25 9.40 -27.86 -11.68
CA GLY A 25 10.48 -26.87 -11.75
C GLY A 25 10.42 -25.77 -10.68
N VAL A 26 9.38 -25.73 -9.83
CA VAL A 26 9.35 -24.86 -8.66
C VAL A 26 10.45 -25.28 -7.68
N LYS A 27 11.25 -24.31 -7.22
CA LYS A 27 12.31 -24.51 -6.22
C LYS A 27 12.05 -23.62 -5.00
N GLY A 28 12.42 -24.10 -3.81
CA GLY A 28 12.36 -23.33 -2.56
C GLY A 28 10.99 -23.27 -1.88
N LEU A 29 9.96 -23.91 -2.46
CA LEU A 29 8.64 -24.11 -1.88
C LEU A 29 8.29 -25.60 -1.93
N THR A 30 7.61 -26.11 -0.91
CA THR A 30 7.11 -27.48 -0.83
C THR A 30 5.77 -27.53 -0.10
N ALA A 31 5.03 -28.64 -0.25
CA ALA A 31 3.78 -28.83 0.46
C ALA A 31 3.97 -28.68 1.98
N GLY A 32 3.03 -28.00 2.63
CA GLY A 32 3.09 -27.65 4.04
C GLY A 32 3.77 -26.32 4.37
N ASP A 33 4.49 -25.69 3.41
CA ASP A 33 5.05 -24.36 3.62
C ASP A 33 3.94 -23.32 3.84
N GLN A 34 4.06 -22.54 4.91
CA GLN A 34 3.24 -21.34 5.14
C GLN A 34 3.76 -20.22 4.23
N VAL A 35 2.87 -19.56 3.49
CA VAL A 35 3.26 -18.56 2.48
C VAL A 35 2.39 -17.31 2.49
N VAL A 36 2.97 -16.22 1.99
CA VAL A 36 2.28 -15.03 1.51
C VAL A 36 2.52 -14.94 0.01
N ALA A 37 1.49 -14.63 -0.77
CA ALA A 37 1.60 -14.49 -2.20
C ALA A 37 0.74 -13.36 -2.75
N MET A 38 1.14 -12.90 -3.94
CA MET A 38 0.32 -12.02 -4.76
C MET A 38 -0.05 -12.73 -6.06
N LEU A 39 -1.34 -12.97 -6.24
CA LEU A 39 -1.90 -13.58 -7.44
C LEU A 39 -1.86 -12.60 -8.62
N ASN A 40 -2.04 -13.14 -9.82
CA ASN A 40 -2.09 -12.35 -11.03
C ASN A 40 -3.38 -11.50 -11.07
N SER A 41 -3.25 -10.18 -11.17
CA SER A 41 -4.38 -9.24 -11.23
C SER A 41 -5.33 -9.48 -12.40
N PHE A 42 -4.89 -10.12 -13.48
CA PHE A 42 -5.77 -10.49 -14.61
C PHE A 42 -6.68 -11.69 -14.31
N ASN A 43 -6.30 -12.54 -13.35
CA ASN A 43 -7.01 -13.78 -13.05
C ASN A 43 -7.71 -13.76 -11.69
N GLY A 44 -7.23 -12.92 -10.75
CA GLY A 44 -7.71 -12.92 -9.37
C GLY A 44 -7.52 -14.29 -8.70
N GLY A 45 -8.53 -14.76 -7.99
CA GLY A 45 -8.58 -16.09 -7.39
C GLY A 45 -8.47 -16.13 -5.86
N GLY A 46 -8.39 -14.98 -5.18
CA GLY A 46 -8.17 -14.93 -3.73
C GLY A 46 -9.40 -15.23 -2.88
N LEU A 47 -10.61 -14.97 -3.39
CA LEU A 47 -11.87 -15.37 -2.72
C LEU A 47 -12.23 -16.83 -3.02
N ALA A 48 -11.35 -17.75 -2.64
CA ALA A 48 -11.50 -19.18 -2.83
C ALA A 48 -10.70 -19.96 -1.78
N GLU A 49 -11.02 -21.24 -1.57
CA GLU A 49 -10.27 -22.12 -0.68
C GLU A 49 -8.88 -22.47 -1.22
N TYR A 50 -8.73 -22.45 -2.55
CA TYR A 50 -7.48 -22.72 -3.25
C TYR A 50 -7.23 -21.67 -4.32
N ALA A 51 -5.97 -21.26 -4.45
CA ALA A 51 -5.52 -20.34 -5.48
C ALA A 51 -4.17 -20.77 -6.06
N VAL A 52 -3.94 -20.47 -7.33
CA VAL A 52 -2.65 -20.74 -7.99
C VAL A 52 -1.81 -19.48 -8.02
N ALA A 53 -0.71 -19.48 -7.27
CA ALA A 53 0.25 -18.39 -7.23
C ALA A 53 1.53 -18.72 -8.02
N SER A 54 2.14 -17.70 -8.61
CA SER A 54 3.48 -17.85 -9.19
C SER A 54 4.53 -17.94 -8.07
N ALA A 55 5.47 -18.88 -8.17
CA ALA A 55 6.59 -18.99 -7.23
C ALA A 55 7.47 -17.72 -7.19
N ASN A 56 7.42 -16.89 -8.23
CA ASN A 56 8.12 -15.60 -8.32
C ASN A 56 7.42 -14.47 -7.53
N LEU A 57 6.19 -14.68 -7.08
CA LEU A 57 5.43 -13.74 -6.25
C LEU A 57 4.91 -14.43 -4.98
N THR A 58 5.61 -15.47 -4.54
CA THR A 58 5.29 -16.25 -3.34
C THR A 58 6.53 -16.30 -2.44
N VAL A 59 6.35 -15.98 -1.16
CA VAL A 59 7.40 -15.96 -0.14
C VAL A 59 6.95 -16.75 1.07
N LYS A 60 7.90 -17.32 1.83
CA LYS A 60 7.58 -18.01 3.07
C LYS A 60 7.05 -17.03 4.11
N ARG A 61 5.94 -17.40 4.76
CA ARG A 61 5.36 -16.69 5.90
C ARG A 61 5.97 -17.27 7.18
N PRO A 62 6.71 -16.48 7.95
CA PRO A 62 7.25 -16.94 9.22
C PRO A 62 6.13 -17.08 10.26
N ALA A 63 6.33 -17.91 11.28
CA ALA A 63 5.28 -18.27 12.25
C ALA A 63 4.79 -17.07 13.07
N GLU A 64 5.63 -16.04 13.22
CA GLU A 64 5.36 -14.79 13.92
C GLU A 64 4.37 -13.89 13.18
N VAL A 65 4.18 -14.10 11.87
CA VAL A 65 3.28 -13.30 11.03
C VAL A 65 2.02 -14.11 10.78
N SER A 66 0.86 -13.68 11.27
CA SER A 66 -0.42 -14.36 11.03
C SER A 66 -0.84 -14.36 9.56
N ALA A 67 -1.77 -15.24 9.18
CA ALA A 67 -2.23 -15.33 7.79
C ALA A 67 -2.91 -14.02 7.36
N ALA A 68 -3.76 -13.45 8.22
CA ALA A 68 -4.40 -12.16 7.95
C ALA A 68 -3.39 -11.02 7.78
N GLU A 69 -2.36 -10.94 8.64
CA GLU A 69 -1.31 -9.91 8.51
C GLU A 69 -0.52 -10.08 7.21
N GLY A 70 -0.18 -11.33 6.86
CA GLY A 70 0.50 -11.68 5.63
C GLY A 70 -0.32 -11.36 4.39
N ALA A 71 -1.60 -11.73 4.36
CA ALA A 71 -2.53 -11.44 3.26
C ALA A 71 -2.84 -9.92 3.16
N GLY A 72 -2.71 -9.17 4.25
CA GLY A 72 -2.88 -7.72 4.22
C GLY A 72 -1.73 -6.93 3.59
N LEU A 73 -0.62 -7.60 3.25
CA LEU A 73 0.66 -6.97 2.92
C LEU A 73 0.90 -6.67 1.43
N PRO A 74 0.71 -7.61 0.47
CA PRO A 74 1.37 -7.57 -0.83
C PRO A 74 1.14 -6.30 -1.65
N ILE A 75 -0.10 -5.96 -2.01
CA ILE A 75 -0.38 -4.75 -2.80
C ILE A 75 -0.14 -3.50 -1.95
N ALA A 76 -0.70 -3.46 -0.75
CA ALA A 76 -0.79 -2.22 0.01
C ALA A 76 0.58 -1.75 0.50
N ALA A 77 1.36 -2.64 1.11
CA ALA A 77 2.71 -2.30 1.58
C ALA A 77 3.71 -2.23 0.42
N GLY A 78 3.58 -3.06 -0.62
CA GLY A 78 4.40 -2.97 -1.84
C GLY A 78 4.25 -1.61 -2.53
N THR A 79 3.01 -1.11 -2.62
CA THR A 79 2.71 0.21 -3.19
C THR A 79 3.32 1.32 -2.34
N ALA A 80 3.15 1.26 -1.02
CA ALA A 80 3.76 2.22 -0.09
C ALA A 80 5.30 2.25 -0.20
N LEU A 81 5.93 1.07 -0.25
CA LEU A 81 7.38 0.92 -0.38
C LEU A 81 7.90 1.56 -1.68
N GLN A 82 7.26 1.26 -2.81
CA GLN A 82 7.67 1.80 -4.11
C GLN A 82 7.40 3.31 -4.22
N ALA A 83 6.31 3.80 -3.62
CA ALA A 83 6.04 5.23 -3.54
C ALA A 83 7.13 5.97 -2.78
N LEU A 84 7.53 5.46 -1.61
CA LEU A 84 8.59 6.07 -0.80
C LEU A 84 9.96 6.01 -1.50
N ARG A 85 10.30 4.90 -2.16
CA ARG A 85 11.54 4.84 -2.96
C ARG A 85 11.52 5.83 -4.12
N SER A 86 10.37 6.09 -4.73
CA SER A 86 10.22 7.05 -5.85
C SER A 86 10.50 8.51 -5.45
N ILE A 87 10.33 8.83 -4.16
CA ILE A 87 10.70 10.14 -3.60
C ILE A 87 12.12 10.16 -3.01
N GLY A 88 12.85 9.04 -3.08
CA GLY A 88 14.24 8.94 -2.67
C GLY A 88 14.47 8.37 -1.27
N ALA A 89 13.44 7.80 -0.62
CA ALA A 89 13.60 7.12 0.65
C ALA A 89 14.50 5.89 0.51
N LYS A 90 15.38 5.70 1.48
CA LYS A 90 16.23 4.51 1.59
C LYS A 90 16.00 3.81 2.92
N PHE A 91 16.08 2.49 2.91
CA PHE A 91 15.80 1.64 4.08
C PHE A 91 17.07 0.97 4.62
N ASP A 92 18.24 1.41 4.16
CA ASP A 92 19.58 0.97 4.57
C ASP A 92 20.19 1.90 5.65
N GLY A 93 19.40 2.83 6.20
CA GLY A 93 19.86 3.84 7.15
C GLY A 93 20.56 5.06 6.54
N THR A 94 20.71 5.12 5.20
CA THR A 94 21.38 6.24 4.50
C THR A 94 20.40 7.23 3.85
N SER A 95 19.11 7.14 4.23
CA SER A 95 18.09 8.06 3.74
C SER A 95 18.44 9.50 4.10
N LYS A 96 18.29 10.41 3.14
CA LYS A 96 18.36 11.84 3.44
C LYS A 96 17.11 12.24 4.24
N PRO A 97 17.17 13.25 5.11
CA PRO A 97 15.96 13.81 5.70
C PRO A 97 15.05 14.33 4.59
N LEU A 98 13.81 13.82 4.53
CA LEU A 98 12.76 14.26 3.62
C LEU A 98 11.49 14.52 4.42
N ASN A 99 10.71 15.52 3.99
CA ASN A 99 9.37 15.75 4.51
C ASN A 99 8.35 15.08 3.58
N VAL A 100 7.52 14.20 4.12
CA VAL A 100 6.55 13.40 3.37
C VAL A 100 5.15 13.71 3.84
N LEU A 101 4.25 13.98 2.90
CA LEU A 101 2.80 13.98 3.15
C LEU A 101 2.21 12.62 2.77
N VAL A 102 1.43 12.00 3.66
CA VAL A 102 0.61 10.82 3.37
C VAL A 102 -0.86 11.21 3.44
N THR A 103 -1.57 11.15 2.32
CA THR A 103 -3.02 11.41 2.30
C THR A 103 -3.83 10.13 2.51
N ALA A 104 -5.03 10.22 3.08
CA ALA A 104 -5.84 9.06 3.46
C ALA A 104 -5.03 8.03 4.29
N ALA A 105 -4.24 8.54 5.23
CA ALA A 105 -3.23 7.80 5.96
C ALA A 105 -3.78 6.64 6.82
N SER A 106 -5.09 6.63 7.10
CA SER A 106 -5.72 5.52 7.83
C SER A 106 -6.14 4.34 6.97
N GLY A 107 -6.03 4.44 5.64
CA GLY A 107 -6.38 3.36 4.71
C GLY A 107 -5.27 2.32 4.57
N GLY A 108 -5.52 1.31 3.72
CA GLY A 108 -4.60 0.18 3.51
C GLY A 108 -3.17 0.58 3.13
N VAL A 109 -2.99 1.39 2.08
CA VAL A 109 -1.63 1.87 1.68
C VAL A 109 -1.12 2.91 2.68
N GLY A 110 -1.99 3.80 3.15
CA GLY A 110 -1.64 4.93 4.02
C GLY A 110 -0.94 4.50 5.30
N LEU A 111 -1.47 3.50 6.01
CA LEU A 111 -0.88 3.05 7.27
C LEU A 111 0.49 2.41 7.10
N TYR A 112 0.72 1.69 5.99
CA TYR A 112 2.06 1.20 5.66
C TYR A 112 3.00 2.34 5.25
N ALA A 113 2.52 3.32 4.49
CA ALA A 113 3.32 4.46 4.06
C ALA A 113 3.82 5.29 5.24
N VAL A 114 2.97 5.53 6.26
CA VAL A 114 3.38 6.20 7.50
C VAL A 114 4.51 5.42 8.18
N GLN A 115 4.29 4.13 8.47
CA GLN A 115 5.28 3.30 9.17
C GLN A 115 6.60 3.19 8.42
N LEU A 116 6.54 2.91 7.11
CA LEU A 116 7.74 2.79 6.26
C LEU A 116 8.49 4.12 6.15
N ALA A 117 7.80 5.26 6.03
CA ALA A 117 8.44 6.56 6.01
C ALA A 117 9.19 6.83 7.32
N LYS A 118 8.63 6.42 8.46
CA LYS A 118 9.31 6.53 9.76
C LYS A 118 10.50 5.59 9.90
N LEU A 119 10.41 4.36 9.40
CA LEU A 119 11.56 3.46 9.32
C LEU A 119 12.69 4.01 8.44
N ALA A 120 12.36 4.79 7.41
CA ALA A 120 13.32 5.53 6.59
C ALA A 120 13.78 6.86 7.21
N ASN A 121 13.47 7.11 8.49
CA ASN A 121 13.81 8.33 9.24
C ASN A 121 13.32 9.63 8.58
N LEU A 122 12.14 9.59 7.98
CA LEU A 122 11.51 10.75 7.35
C LEU A 122 10.59 11.48 8.33
N HIS A 123 10.31 12.76 8.05
CA HIS A 123 9.27 13.52 8.73
C HIS A 123 7.94 13.29 8.02
N VAL A 124 6.92 12.85 8.74
CA VAL A 124 5.64 12.41 8.19
C VAL A 124 4.54 13.34 8.65
N THR A 125 3.96 14.07 7.70
CA THR A 125 2.68 14.73 7.84
C THR A 125 1.60 13.83 7.24
N ALA A 126 0.49 13.63 7.93
CA ALA A 126 -0.55 12.70 7.50
C ALA A 126 -1.94 13.34 7.54
N THR A 127 -2.81 12.98 6.61
CA THR A 127 -4.24 13.35 6.66
C THR A 127 -5.11 12.12 6.80
N CYS A 128 -6.07 12.17 7.72
CA CYS A 128 -7.07 11.13 7.92
C CYS A 128 -8.32 11.75 8.58
N GLY A 129 -9.40 10.99 8.76
CA GLY A 129 -10.55 11.51 9.53
C GLY A 129 -10.25 11.54 11.02
N ALA A 130 -10.87 12.46 11.77
CA ALA A 130 -10.66 12.65 13.21
C ALA A 130 -10.53 11.36 14.03
N ARG A 131 -11.43 10.37 13.79
CA ARG A 131 -11.46 9.09 14.51
C ARG A 131 -10.16 8.27 14.42
N ASN A 132 -9.33 8.50 13.40
CA ASN A 132 -8.13 7.72 13.13
C ASN A 132 -6.83 8.47 13.45
N MET A 133 -6.91 9.70 13.97
CA MET A 133 -5.73 10.54 14.17
C MET A 133 -4.77 9.94 15.20
N ASP A 134 -5.29 9.44 16.32
CA ASP A 134 -4.47 8.82 17.37
C ASP A 134 -3.78 7.55 16.88
N LEU A 135 -4.49 6.74 16.09
CA LEU A 135 -3.90 5.56 15.45
C LEU A 135 -2.74 5.94 14.52
N VAL A 136 -2.98 6.87 13.59
CA VAL A 136 -1.96 7.31 12.62
C VAL A 136 -0.75 7.91 13.32
N LYS A 137 -0.96 8.67 14.40
CA LYS A 137 0.11 9.21 15.25
C LYS A 137 0.88 8.09 15.96
N SER A 138 0.19 7.09 16.51
CA SER A 138 0.81 5.95 17.20
C SER A 138 1.69 5.10 16.29
N LEU A 139 1.41 5.09 14.99
CA LEU A 139 2.21 4.44 13.94
C LEU A 139 3.37 5.29 13.43
N GLY A 140 3.50 6.51 13.97
CA GLY A 140 4.71 7.32 13.88
C GLY A 140 4.56 8.60 13.08
N ALA A 141 3.37 8.97 12.60
CA ALA A 141 3.18 10.29 11.98
C ALA A 141 3.56 11.42 12.96
N ASP A 142 4.38 12.36 12.51
CA ASP A 142 4.85 13.50 13.31
C ASP A 142 3.76 14.56 13.42
N GLU A 143 3.02 14.77 12.34
CA GLU A 143 1.88 15.69 12.24
C GLU A 143 0.68 14.96 11.66
N VAL A 144 -0.51 15.13 12.25
CA VAL A 144 -1.75 14.54 11.74
C VAL A 144 -2.82 15.62 11.64
N MET A 145 -3.51 15.68 10.50
CA MET A 145 -4.55 16.66 10.23
C MET A 145 -5.86 15.97 9.86
N ASP A 146 -6.98 16.47 10.41
CA ASP A 146 -8.30 16.04 9.99
C ASP A 146 -8.65 16.67 8.64
N TYR A 147 -8.82 15.85 7.61
CA TYR A 147 -9.12 16.33 6.26
C TYR A 147 -10.44 17.11 6.15
N ARG A 148 -11.32 17.02 7.15
CA ARG A 148 -12.60 17.75 7.22
C ARG A 148 -12.46 19.18 7.77
N THR A 149 -11.29 19.51 8.31
CA THR A 149 -10.97 20.86 8.80
C THR A 149 -10.34 21.70 7.68
N PRO A 150 -10.43 23.05 7.73
CA PRO A 150 -9.75 23.91 6.75
C PRO A 150 -8.25 23.63 6.64
N GLU A 151 -7.59 23.35 7.77
CA GLU A 151 -6.17 23.04 7.85
C GLU A 151 -5.86 21.75 7.09
N GLY A 152 -6.58 20.66 7.38
CA GLY A 152 -6.38 19.39 6.69
C GLY A 152 -6.79 19.43 5.21
N ALA A 153 -7.83 20.18 4.86
CA ALA A 153 -8.25 20.38 3.47
C ALA A 153 -7.22 21.16 2.65
N SER A 154 -6.50 22.10 3.28
CA SER A 154 -5.39 22.84 2.66
C SER A 154 -4.15 21.98 2.43
N LEU A 155 -4.05 20.84 3.14
CA LEU A 155 -2.89 19.95 3.18
C LEU A 155 -1.59 20.63 3.67
N GLN A 156 -1.66 21.86 4.17
CA GLN A 156 -0.50 22.61 4.64
C GLN A 156 -0.01 22.05 5.98
N SER A 157 1.28 21.72 6.05
CA SER A 157 1.89 21.25 7.30
C SER A 157 1.72 22.29 8.41
N PRO A 158 1.30 21.88 9.63
CA PRO A 158 1.22 22.78 10.78
C PRO A 158 2.53 23.49 11.11
N SER A 159 3.69 22.85 10.88
CA SER A 159 5.01 23.46 11.03
C SER A 159 5.49 24.25 9.80
N GLY A 160 4.64 24.42 8.78
CA GLY A 160 4.96 25.17 7.56
C GLY A 160 5.94 24.46 6.62
N ARG A 161 6.22 23.17 6.85
CA ARG A 161 7.15 22.40 6.02
C ARG A 161 6.64 22.26 4.59
N LYS A 162 7.57 22.32 3.64
CA LYS A 162 7.32 21.90 2.25
C LYS A 162 7.63 20.41 2.10
N TYR A 163 6.86 19.73 1.26
CA TYR A 163 6.98 18.29 1.06
C TYR A 163 7.94 17.96 -0.09
N ASP A 164 8.91 17.11 0.20
CA ASP A 164 9.78 16.52 -0.82
C ASP A 164 9.06 15.37 -1.55
N GLY A 165 8.12 14.72 -0.85
CA GLY A 165 7.29 13.66 -1.40
C GLY A 165 5.87 13.70 -0.86
N VAL A 166 4.92 13.30 -1.69
CA VAL A 166 3.55 13.02 -1.27
C VAL A 166 3.22 11.60 -1.70
N VAL A 167 2.81 10.76 -0.75
CA VAL A 167 2.16 9.47 -1.04
C VAL A 167 0.66 9.75 -1.08
N HIS A 168 0.12 9.87 -2.29
CA HIS A 168 -1.24 10.32 -2.51
C HIS A 168 -2.22 9.14 -2.63
N CYS A 169 -2.90 8.79 -1.54
CA CYS A 169 -3.84 7.67 -1.46
C CYS A 169 -5.32 8.09 -1.42
N THR A 170 -5.64 9.37 -1.57
CA THR A 170 -7.02 9.85 -1.69
C THR A 170 -7.36 10.14 -3.15
N ILE A 171 -8.65 10.23 -3.45
CA ILE A 171 -9.17 10.69 -4.73
C ILE A 171 -9.63 12.15 -4.64
N GLY A 172 -9.80 12.81 -5.79
CA GLY A 172 -10.48 14.10 -5.88
C GLY A 172 -9.63 15.33 -5.52
N VAL A 173 -8.33 15.18 -5.27
CA VAL A 173 -7.42 16.31 -5.04
C VAL A 173 -6.64 16.62 -6.31
N SER A 174 -6.69 17.87 -6.77
CA SER A 174 -6.01 18.30 -7.99
C SER A 174 -4.52 18.60 -7.76
N TRP A 175 -3.72 18.55 -8.83
CA TRP A 175 -2.31 18.97 -8.82
C TRP A 175 -2.09 20.38 -8.25
N SER A 176 -2.99 21.32 -8.53
CA SER A 176 -2.89 22.70 -8.05
C SER A 176 -2.92 22.83 -6.53
N SER A 177 -3.53 21.86 -5.84
CA SER A 177 -3.55 21.80 -4.37
C SER A 177 -2.18 21.40 -3.81
N PHE A 178 -1.44 20.53 -4.50
CA PHE A 178 -0.13 20.05 -4.06
C PHE A 178 1.03 20.98 -4.46
N GLN A 179 1.01 21.51 -5.68
CA GLN A 179 2.12 22.31 -6.24
C GLN A 179 2.69 23.39 -5.30
N PRO A 180 1.88 24.21 -4.59
CA PRO A 180 2.42 25.21 -3.68
C PRO A 180 3.02 24.61 -2.41
N LEU A 181 2.67 23.38 -2.03
CA LEU A 181 3.11 22.69 -0.82
C LEU A 181 4.41 21.90 -1.02
N LEU A 182 4.80 21.63 -2.27
CA LEU A 182 6.01 20.90 -2.60
C LEU A 182 7.28 21.74 -2.41
N SER A 183 8.37 21.08 -2.03
CA SER A 183 9.74 21.62 -2.14
C SER A 183 10.15 21.76 -3.61
N ASP A 184 11.30 22.39 -3.88
CA ASP A 184 11.73 22.76 -5.24
C ASP A 184 11.76 21.59 -6.24
N ALA A 185 12.03 20.37 -5.76
CA ALA A 185 12.06 19.15 -6.56
C ALA A 185 11.04 18.10 -6.09
N GLY A 186 10.01 18.54 -5.35
CA GLY A 186 9.04 17.67 -4.71
C GLY A 186 8.18 16.88 -5.69
N ARG A 187 7.74 15.70 -5.28
CA ARG A 187 6.96 14.79 -6.11
C ARG A 187 5.67 14.34 -5.44
N VAL A 188 4.57 14.33 -6.19
CA VAL A 188 3.32 13.68 -5.80
C VAL A 188 3.28 12.32 -6.47
N ILE A 189 3.33 11.26 -5.66
CA ILE A 189 3.19 9.88 -6.12
C ILE A 189 1.71 9.52 -6.00
N ASP A 190 1.03 9.46 -7.13
CA ASP A 190 -0.40 9.14 -7.21
C ASP A 190 -0.58 7.63 -7.42
N ILE A 191 -1.16 6.95 -6.42
CA ILE A 191 -1.34 5.49 -6.43
C ILE A 191 -2.66 5.04 -7.09
N THR A 192 -3.55 5.99 -7.39
CA THR A 192 -4.83 5.74 -8.08
C THR A 192 -5.01 6.75 -9.22
N PRO A 193 -4.08 6.77 -10.20
CA PRO A 193 -4.03 7.83 -11.18
C PRO A 193 -5.24 7.79 -12.12
N ASN A 194 -5.87 8.95 -12.29
CA ASN A 194 -6.88 9.16 -13.32
C ASN A 194 -6.26 9.73 -14.61
N PHE A 195 -7.07 9.91 -15.65
CA PHE A 195 -6.61 10.44 -16.94
C PHE A 195 -5.92 11.81 -16.83
N SER A 196 -6.42 12.70 -15.97
CA SER A 196 -5.82 14.02 -15.73
C SER A 196 -4.42 13.89 -15.11
N ALA A 197 -4.24 13.02 -14.11
CA ALA A 197 -2.94 12.73 -13.51
C ALA A 197 -1.93 12.22 -14.55
N ILE A 198 -2.35 11.32 -15.44
CA ILE A 198 -1.51 10.81 -16.53
C ILE A 198 -1.08 11.95 -17.47
N LEU A 199 -2.01 12.80 -17.89
CA LEU A 199 -1.71 13.93 -18.78
C LEU A 199 -0.77 14.94 -18.12
N THR A 200 -1.02 15.29 -16.85
CA THR A 200 -0.16 16.18 -16.05
C THR A 200 1.26 15.62 -15.92
N SER A 201 1.40 14.31 -15.68
CA SER A 201 2.69 13.62 -15.63
C SER A 201 3.45 13.68 -16.96
N ALA A 202 2.76 13.45 -18.08
CA ALA A 202 3.35 13.56 -19.42
C ALA A 202 3.85 14.99 -19.68
N LEU A 203 3.03 16.00 -19.35
CA LEU A 203 3.41 17.41 -19.48
C LEU A 203 4.64 17.76 -18.64
N HIS A 204 4.71 17.32 -17.38
CA HIS A 204 5.86 17.56 -16.51
C HIS A 204 7.15 16.95 -17.04
N ARG A 205 7.07 15.79 -17.71
CA ARG A 205 8.22 15.15 -18.36
C ARG A 205 8.72 15.97 -19.55
N VAL A 206 7.82 16.41 -20.42
CA VAL A 206 8.16 17.18 -21.63
C VAL A 206 8.68 18.58 -21.29
N THR A 207 8.13 19.21 -20.25
CA THR A 207 8.53 20.55 -19.80
C THR A 207 9.71 20.54 -18.82
N PHE A 208 10.27 19.37 -18.49
CA PHE A 208 11.34 19.20 -17.51
C PHE A 208 11.04 19.84 -16.15
N SER A 209 9.76 19.86 -15.75
CA SER A 209 9.34 20.46 -14.47
C SER A 209 10.11 19.84 -13.31
N LYS A 210 10.59 20.68 -12.38
CA LYS A 210 11.29 20.21 -11.16
C LYS A 210 10.32 19.55 -10.19
N LYS A 211 9.13 20.14 -10.00
CA LYS A 211 8.00 19.56 -9.27
C LYS A 211 7.21 18.63 -10.18
N ARG A 212 6.86 17.43 -9.74
CA ARG A 212 6.23 16.43 -10.61
C ARG A 212 5.07 15.69 -9.94
N LEU A 213 4.05 15.41 -10.73
CA LEU A 213 3.09 14.33 -10.46
C LEU A 213 3.59 13.06 -11.15
N VAL A 214 3.64 11.96 -10.41
CA VAL A 214 4.14 10.66 -10.86
C VAL A 214 3.07 9.60 -10.57
N PRO A 215 2.38 9.09 -11.60
CA PRO A 215 1.50 7.94 -11.48
C PRO A 215 2.32 6.72 -11.08
N LEU A 216 1.86 5.99 -10.07
CA LEU A 216 2.46 4.74 -9.63
C LEU A 216 1.58 3.57 -10.02
N LEU A 217 2.14 2.67 -10.82
CA LEU A 217 1.63 1.32 -10.99
C LEU A 217 2.58 0.39 -10.24
N LEU A 218 2.06 -0.36 -9.28
CA LEU A 218 2.84 -1.33 -8.53
C LEU A 218 3.53 -2.29 -9.51
N SER A 219 4.86 -2.46 -9.34
CA SER A 219 5.62 -3.49 -10.04
C SER A 219 5.86 -4.67 -9.08
N PRO A 220 5.09 -5.76 -9.19
CA PRO A 220 5.22 -6.92 -8.31
C PRO A 220 6.62 -7.52 -8.38
N ASN A 221 7.27 -7.72 -7.24
CA ASN A 221 8.50 -8.50 -7.21
C ASN A 221 8.71 -9.20 -5.86
N LYS A 222 9.42 -10.33 -5.90
CA LYS A 222 9.66 -11.19 -4.74
C LYS A 222 10.46 -10.50 -3.65
N ALA A 223 11.53 -9.78 -4.02
CA ALA A 223 12.46 -9.17 -3.08
C ALA A 223 11.77 -8.12 -2.19
N ASP A 224 10.88 -7.32 -2.75
CA ASP A 224 10.08 -6.37 -1.98
C ASP A 224 9.13 -7.08 -1.01
N LEU A 225 8.50 -8.16 -1.44
CA LEU A 225 7.60 -8.93 -0.57
C LEU A 225 8.38 -9.63 0.56
N GLU A 226 9.55 -10.21 0.27
CA GLU A 226 10.45 -10.80 1.29
C GLU A 226 10.91 -9.75 2.31
N PHE A 227 11.31 -8.57 1.83
CA PHE A 227 11.69 -7.45 2.69
C PHE A 227 10.54 -7.03 3.61
N LEU A 228 9.34 -6.87 3.08
CA LEU A 228 8.16 -6.46 3.85
C LEU A 228 7.74 -7.53 4.87
N VAL A 229 7.77 -8.81 4.49
CA VAL A 229 7.52 -9.92 5.43
C VAL A 229 8.59 -9.96 6.53
N GLY A 230 9.84 -9.67 6.20
CA GLY A 230 10.92 -9.51 7.18
C GLY A 230 10.62 -8.40 8.19
N LEU A 231 10.12 -7.25 7.74
CA LEU A 231 9.72 -6.16 8.64
C LEU A 231 8.54 -6.52 9.55
N LEU A 232 7.55 -7.27 9.05
CA LEU A 232 6.46 -7.80 9.89
C LEU A 232 7.01 -8.76 10.95
N LYS A 233 7.88 -9.70 10.55
CA LYS A 233 8.52 -10.65 11.46
C LYS A 233 9.28 -9.94 12.59
N GLU A 234 10.00 -8.88 12.27
CA GLU A 234 10.76 -8.09 13.23
C GLU A 234 9.88 -7.15 14.08
N GLY A 235 8.56 -7.09 13.84
CA GLY A 235 7.65 -6.18 14.51
C GLY A 235 7.86 -4.70 14.17
N LYS A 236 8.70 -4.40 13.18
CA LYS A 236 9.00 -3.03 12.70
C LYS A 236 7.89 -2.48 11.83
N LEU A 237 7.13 -3.35 11.19
CA LEU A 237 5.93 -3.02 10.43
C LEU A 237 4.75 -3.78 11.02
N LYS A 238 3.58 -3.15 11.08
CA LYS A 238 2.34 -3.74 11.58
C LYS A 238 1.25 -3.65 10.52
N THR A 239 0.60 -4.78 10.26
CA THR A 239 -0.62 -4.83 9.47
C THR A 239 -1.81 -4.55 10.39
N VAL A 240 -2.49 -3.41 10.18
CA VAL A 240 -3.74 -3.11 10.89
C VAL A 240 -4.90 -3.78 10.17
N ILE A 241 -5.54 -4.74 10.82
CA ILE A 241 -6.75 -5.40 10.33
C ILE A 241 -7.96 -4.63 10.86
N ASP A 242 -8.76 -4.09 9.95
CA ASP A 242 -10.01 -3.40 10.25
C ASP A 242 -11.08 -4.39 10.71
N SER A 243 -11.24 -5.47 9.94
CA SER A 243 -12.30 -6.45 10.10
C SER A 243 -11.90 -7.77 9.44
N LYS A 244 -12.47 -8.85 9.96
CA LYS A 244 -12.30 -10.22 9.46
C LYS A 244 -13.67 -10.79 9.15
N PHE A 245 -13.80 -11.42 7.99
CA PHE A 245 -15.04 -12.08 7.56
C PHE A 245 -14.73 -13.52 7.16
N PRO A 246 -15.61 -14.49 7.44
CA PRO A 246 -15.49 -15.80 6.82
C PRO A 246 -15.75 -15.70 5.31
N LEU A 247 -15.22 -16.66 4.53
CA LEU A 247 -15.43 -16.71 3.07
C LEU A 247 -16.92 -16.73 2.68
N SER A 248 -17.77 -17.36 3.51
CA SER A 248 -19.23 -17.36 3.36
C SER A 248 -19.85 -15.95 3.39
N ASP A 249 -19.18 -14.99 4.04
CA ASP A 249 -19.57 -13.58 4.13
C ASP A 249 -18.71 -12.66 3.25
N ALA A 250 -18.00 -13.19 2.25
CA ALA A 250 -17.14 -12.39 1.35
C ALA A 250 -17.89 -11.22 0.68
N GLY A 251 -19.20 -11.35 0.44
CA GLY A 251 -20.03 -10.26 -0.06
C GLY A 251 -20.11 -9.05 0.90
N LYS A 252 -20.16 -9.29 2.21
CA LYS A 252 -20.13 -8.23 3.23
C LYS A 252 -18.76 -7.56 3.29
N ALA A 253 -17.69 -8.35 3.25
CA ALA A 253 -16.32 -7.84 3.17
C ALA A 253 -16.12 -6.95 1.95
N TRP A 254 -16.66 -7.37 0.80
CA TRP A 254 -16.62 -6.61 -0.45
C TRP A 254 -17.37 -5.29 -0.34
N GLN A 255 -18.57 -5.29 0.26
CA GLN A 255 -19.33 -4.07 0.51
C GLN A 255 -18.57 -3.10 1.42
N SER A 256 -18.00 -3.58 2.52
CA SER A 256 -17.17 -2.75 3.41
C SER A 256 -15.96 -2.14 2.71
N SER A 257 -15.38 -2.86 1.74
CA SER A 257 -14.31 -2.33 0.89
C SER A 257 -14.79 -1.23 -0.06
N ILE A 258 -15.99 -1.39 -0.64
CA ILE A 258 -16.61 -0.39 -1.52
C ILE A 258 -16.94 0.89 -0.75
N ASP A 259 -17.43 0.75 0.48
CA ASP A 259 -17.80 1.89 1.32
C ASP A 259 -16.60 2.80 1.63
N GLY A 260 -15.36 2.30 1.55
CA GLY A 260 -14.15 3.11 1.60
C GLY A 260 -13.79 3.68 2.98
N HIS A 261 -14.40 3.15 4.05
CA HIS A 261 -14.21 3.61 5.42
C HIS A 261 -13.40 2.63 6.30
N ALA A 262 -12.74 1.63 5.71
CA ALA A 262 -11.89 0.71 6.48
C ALA A 262 -10.67 1.41 7.07
N THR A 263 -10.28 1.03 8.29
CA THR A 263 -9.05 1.46 8.96
C THR A 263 -8.00 0.37 8.81
N GLY A 264 -7.21 0.46 7.75
CA GLY A 264 -6.26 -0.58 7.36
C GLY A 264 -6.84 -1.58 6.36
N LYS A 265 -6.79 -2.87 6.68
CA LYS A 265 -7.11 -3.96 5.76
C LYS A 265 -8.31 -4.77 6.22
N ILE A 266 -9.23 -5.03 5.30
CA ILE A 266 -10.29 -6.02 5.47
C ILE A 266 -9.71 -7.38 5.08
N ALA A 267 -9.89 -8.39 5.93
CA ALA A 267 -9.46 -9.76 5.67
C ALA A 267 -10.67 -10.69 5.48
N VAL A 268 -10.55 -11.62 4.53
CA VAL A 268 -11.47 -12.74 4.38
C VAL A 268 -10.71 -14.01 4.75
N GLU A 269 -11.25 -14.80 5.66
CA GLU A 269 -10.64 -16.01 6.20
C GLU A 269 -11.45 -17.24 5.78
N ILE A 270 -10.77 -18.34 5.51
CA ILE A 270 -11.41 -19.64 5.32
C ILE A 270 -11.61 -20.22 6.71
N GLU A 271 -12.84 -20.61 7.05
CA GLU A 271 -13.14 -21.26 8.33
C GLU A 271 -12.33 -22.57 8.44
N SER A 272 -11.75 -22.80 9.62
CA SER A 272 -10.97 -24.00 9.93
C SER A 272 -11.86 -25.15 10.35
#